data_AF-A0A7G8EFF1-F1
#
_entry.id   AF-A0A7G8EFF1-F1
#
_cell.length_a   1.000
_cell.length_b   1.000
_cell.length_c   1.000
_cell.angle_alpha   90.00
_cell.angle_beta   90.00
_cell.angle_gamma   90.00
#
_symmetry.space_group_name_H-M   'P 1'
#
loop_
_entity.id
_entity.type
_entity.pdbx_description
1 polymer ?
#
loop_
_entity_poly.entity_id
_entity_poly.type
_entity_poly.pdbx_seq_one_letter_code
_entity_poly.pdbx_strand_id
1 'polypeptide(L)'
;MNLKLAVLSLLCCSTTTNNLLANELNVAYQCFERATNKPVAASSVDLSTEEVSCKKISEENVDTKAIEPKETRNATNYKKEPWEDLAKQTQEQVNVYPRNNPLAARRAINLARGSVISFNGGLRIYRPGLCMFTSAVDNPCLTHASVEGFQFQVPGGEPGWEQMNQEPKTITRVWISGDGRSILNTSTITKKQVNE
;
A
#
# COMPACT_ATOMS: atom_id res chain seq x y z
N MET A 1 -31.35 33.54 -61.89
CA MET A 1 -30.70 34.77 -61.40
C MET A 1 -30.60 34.67 -59.88
N ASN A 2 -29.37 34.49 -59.38
CA ASN A 2 -28.86 34.74 -58.02
C ASN A 2 -29.54 34.01 -56.85
N LEU A 3 -28.99 32.91 -56.32
CA LEU A 3 -27.80 32.81 -55.45
C LEU A 3 -27.93 33.63 -54.15
N LYS A 4 -28.31 32.95 -53.06
CA LYS A 4 -27.80 33.27 -51.72
C LYS A 4 -27.43 31.98 -50.99
N LEU A 5 -26.12 31.83 -50.84
CA LEU A 5 -25.43 30.94 -49.89
C LEU A 5 -25.92 31.24 -48.47
N ALA A 6 -26.25 30.19 -47.72
CA ALA A 6 -26.20 30.20 -46.26
C ALA A 6 -25.32 29.04 -45.83
N VAL A 7 -24.06 29.35 -45.56
CA VAL A 7 -23.09 28.45 -44.94
C VAL A 7 -23.47 28.32 -43.48
N LEU A 8 -24.02 27.18 -43.08
CA LEU A 8 -24.16 26.84 -41.66
C LEU A 8 -23.05 25.85 -41.32
N SER A 9 -21.94 26.41 -40.83
CA SER A 9 -20.83 25.68 -40.23
C SER A 9 -21.31 24.95 -38.98
N LEU A 10 -21.53 23.64 -39.07
CA LEU A 10 -21.65 22.78 -37.90
C LEU A 10 -20.25 22.64 -37.29
N LEU A 11 -19.96 23.46 -36.28
CA LEU A 11 -18.81 23.29 -35.41
C LEU A 11 -18.95 21.93 -34.69
N CYS A 12 -17.94 21.08 -34.86
CA CYS A 12 -17.66 19.97 -33.96
C CYS A 12 -17.47 20.51 -32.53
N CYS A 13 -18.48 20.37 -31.67
CA CYS A 13 -18.27 20.36 -30.23
C CYS A 13 -18.09 18.91 -29.78
N SER A 14 -16.89 18.36 -30.03
CA SER A 14 -16.39 17.27 -29.20
C SER A 14 -16.08 17.87 -27.83
N THR A 15 -17.05 17.83 -26.91
CA THR A 15 -16.77 18.01 -25.48
C THR A 15 -16.08 16.74 -25.00
N THR A 16 -14.77 16.64 -25.23
CA THR A 16 -13.91 15.73 -24.50
C THR A 16 -13.86 16.23 -23.06
N THR A 17 -14.82 15.81 -22.25
CA THR A 17 -14.67 15.91 -20.79
C THR A 17 -13.58 14.92 -20.41
N ASN A 18 -12.36 15.43 -20.26
CA ASN A 18 -11.27 14.70 -19.62
C ASN A 18 -11.68 14.48 -18.16
N ASN A 19 -12.39 13.39 -17.89
CA ASN A 19 -12.55 12.90 -16.53
C ASN A 19 -11.20 12.29 -16.14
N LEU A 20 -10.34 13.13 -15.55
CA LEU A 20 -9.16 12.66 -14.84
C LEU A 20 -9.64 11.82 -13.66
N LEU A 21 -9.46 10.51 -13.78
CA LEU A 21 -9.69 9.55 -12.71
C LEU A 21 -8.68 9.81 -11.60
N ALA A 22 -9.15 9.86 -10.36
CA ALA A 22 -8.39 10.19 -9.15
C ALA A 22 -7.19 9.26 -8.85
N ASN A 23 -6.97 8.22 -9.67
CA ASN A 23 -5.79 7.37 -9.58
C ASN A 23 -4.50 8.08 -10.04
N GLU A 24 -4.60 9.22 -10.73
CA GLU A 24 -3.43 10.00 -11.17
C GLU A 24 -2.96 11.08 -10.20
N LEU A 25 -3.77 11.47 -9.20
CA LEU A 25 -3.48 12.65 -8.37
C LEU A 25 -2.92 12.35 -6.98
N ASN A 26 -2.86 11.07 -6.56
CA ASN A 26 -2.26 10.62 -5.30
C ASN A 26 -2.68 11.46 -4.06
N VAL A 27 -3.98 11.77 -3.94
CA VAL A 27 -4.52 12.67 -2.90
C VAL A 27 -5.21 11.86 -1.80
N ALA A 28 -4.89 12.13 -0.53
CA ALA A 28 -5.36 11.37 0.63
C ALA A 28 -6.85 11.55 0.95
N TYR A 29 -7.46 12.70 0.60
CA TYR A 29 -8.87 12.99 0.90
C TYR A 29 -9.60 13.63 -0.30
N GLN A 30 -10.80 13.14 -0.60
CA GLN A 30 -11.65 13.61 -1.71
C GLN A 30 -13.04 14.02 -1.20
N CYS A 31 -13.55 15.13 -1.72
CA CYS A 31 -14.89 15.61 -1.42
C CYS A 31 -15.86 15.17 -2.50
N PHE A 32 -17.00 14.61 -2.10
CA PHE A 32 -18.05 14.16 -3.00
C PHE A 32 -19.32 14.99 -2.83
N GLU A 33 -19.99 15.30 -3.94
CA GLU A 33 -21.31 15.90 -3.93
C GLU A 33 -22.36 14.89 -3.47
N ARG A 34 -23.08 15.18 -2.38
CA ARG A 34 -23.99 14.23 -1.72
C ARG A 34 -25.09 13.67 -2.63
N ALA A 35 -25.60 14.45 -3.57
CA ALA A 35 -26.72 14.04 -4.42
C ALA A 35 -26.29 13.09 -5.55
N THR A 36 -25.06 13.25 -6.05
CA THR A 36 -24.60 12.56 -7.28
C THR A 36 -23.43 11.61 -7.01
N ASN A 37 -22.85 11.65 -5.81
CA ASN A 37 -21.60 11.00 -5.44
C ASN A 37 -20.45 11.28 -6.42
N LYS A 38 -20.47 12.45 -7.08
CA LYS A 38 -19.37 12.87 -7.96
C LYS A 38 -18.28 13.59 -7.16
N PRO A 39 -16.99 13.33 -7.45
CA PRO A 39 -15.90 14.06 -6.82
C PRO A 39 -15.92 15.52 -7.29
N VAL A 40 -15.86 16.46 -6.35
CA VAL A 40 -15.90 17.91 -6.64
C VAL A 40 -14.65 18.66 -6.19
N ALA A 41 -13.87 18.09 -5.26
CA ALA A 41 -12.60 18.63 -4.82
C ALA A 41 -11.70 17.53 -4.23
N ALA A 42 -10.39 17.79 -4.14
CA ALA A 42 -9.43 16.92 -3.49
C ALA A 42 -8.44 17.76 -2.67
N SER A 43 -8.03 17.26 -1.49
CA SER A 43 -7.10 17.94 -0.58
C SER A 43 -5.91 17.05 -0.27
N SER A 44 -4.70 17.55 -0.55
CA SER A 44 -3.43 16.89 -0.25
C SER A 44 -2.97 17.04 1.20
N VAL A 45 -3.78 17.68 2.06
CA VAL A 45 -3.45 17.88 3.47
C VAL A 45 -3.76 16.60 4.25
N ASP A 46 -2.73 16.05 4.90
CA ASP A 46 -2.86 14.93 5.83
C ASP A 46 -3.43 15.42 7.17
N LEU A 47 -4.67 15.03 7.47
CA LEU A 47 -5.39 15.42 8.68
C LEU A 47 -5.04 14.56 9.92
N SER A 48 -4.08 13.65 9.80
CA SER A 48 -3.70 12.72 10.87
C SER A 48 -2.50 13.17 11.72
N THR A 49 -1.91 14.34 11.42
CA THR A 49 -0.85 14.95 12.23
C THR A 49 -1.43 15.97 13.24
N GLU A 50 -0.89 16.03 14.46
CA GLU A 50 -1.34 16.97 15.51
C GLU A 50 -1.13 18.46 15.16
N GLU A 51 -0.48 18.76 14.04
CA GLU A 51 -0.23 20.12 13.54
C GLU A 51 -1.48 20.77 12.90
N VAL A 52 -2.46 19.97 12.44
CA VAL A 52 -3.68 20.49 11.81
C VAL A 52 -4.85 20.51 12.80
N SER A 53 -4.77 21.39 13.79
CA SER A 53 -5.88 21.65 14.72
C SER A 53 -6.79 22.76 14.17
N CYS A 54 -8.07 22.45 13.93
CA CYS A 54 -9.06 23.46 13.60
C CYS A 54 -9.32 24.38 14.80
N LYS A 55 -8.64 25.53 14.88
CA LYS A 55 -9.07 26.61 15.77
C LYS A 55 -10.28 27.31 15.15
N LYS A 56 -11.33 27.52 15.95
CA LYS A 56 -12.41 28.44 15.59
C LYS A 56 -11.79 29.82 15.37
N ILE A 57 -12.06 30.43 14.22
CA ILE A 57 -11.70 31.82 13.97
C ILE A 57 -12.60 32.67 14.89
N SER A 58 -12.06 33.10 16.03
CA SER A 58 -12.53 34.33 16.66
C SER A 58 -11.65 35.44 16.11
N GLU A 59 -12.30 36.47 15.56
CA GLU A 59 -11.68 37.67 15.03
C GLU A 59 -10.94 38.42 16.14
N GLU A 60 -9.68 38.07 16.41
CA GLU A 60 -8.69 39.02 16.93
C GLU A 60 -7.28 38.43 16.92
N ASN A 61 -6.38 39.18 16.29
CA ASN A 61 -4.91 39.10 16.34
C ASN A 61 -4.23 38.00 15.51
N VAL A 62 -4.01 38.37 14.24
CA VAL A 62 -2.88 37.96 13.42
C VAL A 62 -1.61 38.45 14.10
N ASP A 63 -0.76 37.53 14.54
CA ASP A 63 0.62 37.88 14.90
C ASP A 63 1.58 37.04 14.06
N THR A 64 2.34 37.76 13.23
CA THR A 64 3.18 37.19 12.18
C THR A 64 4.57 37.00 12.77
N LYS A 65 4.92 35.77 13.16
CA LYS A 65 6.33 35.42 13.35
C LYS A 65 6.65 34.14 12.60
N ALA A 66 7.37 34.33 11.50
CA ALA A 66 8.07 33.30 10.78
C ALA A 66 9.00 32.55 11.74
N ILE A 67 8.81 31.23 11.84
CA ILE A 67 9.77 30.32 12.43
C ILE A 67 10.25 29.45 11.28
N GLU A 68 11.50 29.69 10.85
CA GLU A 68 12.23 28.82 9.95
C GLU A 68 12.39 27.42 10.57
N PRO A 69 12.01 26.33 9.89
CA PRO A 69 12.39 24.99 10.31
C PRO A 69 13.80 24.67 9.81
N LYS A 70 14.80 24.76 10.70
CA LYS A 70 16.05 24.00 10.58
C LYS A 70 15.89 22.68 11.33
N GLU A 71 15.38 21.64 10.64
CA GLU A 71 15.89 20.28 10.83
C GLU A 71 15.42 19.39 9.67
N THR A 72 16.32 19.15 8.73
CA THR A 72 16.16 18.26 7.59
C THR A 72 16.09 16.82 8.07
N ARG A 73 14.89 16.33 8.41
CA ARG A 73 14.62 14.89 8.27
C ARG A 73 14.29 14.70 6.79
N ASN A 74 15.27 14.17 6.06
CA ASN A 74 15.14 13.83 4.66
C ASN A 74 13.83 13.06 4.47
N ALA A 75 12.82 13.74 3.94
CA ALA A 75 11.71 13.11 3.26
C ALA A 75 12.32 12.46 2.02
N THR A 76 12.88 11.27 2.20
CA THR A 76 13.17 10.41 1.08
C THR A 76 11.83 10.15 0.42
N ASN A 77 11.62 10.86 -0.68
CA ASN A 77 10.76 10.43 -1.76
C ASN A 77 11.18 8.99 -2.06
N TYR A 78 10.51 8.03 -1.40
CA TYR A 78 10.73 6.62 -1.62
C TYR A 78 10.18 6.39 -3.02
N LYS A 79 11.10 6.51 -3.97
CA LYS A 79 10.92 6.01 -5.32
C LYS A 79 10.37 4.60 -5.13
N LYS A 80 9.31 4.27 -5.88
CA LYS A 80 8.72 2.93 -5.94
C LYS A 80 9.77 1.99 -6.51
N GLU A 81 10.79 1.71 -5.73
CA GLU A 81 11.87 0.83 -6.13
C GLU A 81 11.26 -0.54 -6.31
N PRO A 82 11.72 -1.29 -7.31
CA PRO A 82 11.46 -2.70 -7.37
C PRO A 82 11.60 -3.31 -5.97
N TRP A 83 10.51 -3.86 -5.42
CA TRP A 83 10.49 -4.76 -4.26
C TRP A 83 11.55 -5.88 -4.21
N GLU A 84 12.22 -6.14 -5.33
CA GLU A 84 13.32 -7.08 -5.49
C GLU A 84 14.65 -6.51 -4.95
N ASP A 85 14.76 -5.19 -4.88
CA ASP A 85 15.98 -4.45 -4.53
C ASP A 85 15.98 -3.91 -3.08
N LEU A 86 14.94 -4.21 -2.28
CA LEU A 86 14.84 -3.71 -0.92
C LEU A 86 15.91 -4.33 -0.01
N ALA A 87 16.65 -3.48 0.69
CA ALA A 87 17.66 -3.90 1.65
C ALA A 87 17.07 -4.85 2.71
N LYS A 88 17.82 -5.92 3.02
CA LYS A 88 17.45 -6.88 4.07
C LYS A 88 17.36 -6.14 5.42
N GLN A 89 16.21 -6.24 6.09
CA GLN A 89 16.00 -5.66 7.42
C GLN A 89 16.37 -6.70 8.50
N THR A 90 16.92 -6.26 9.63
CA THR A 90 17.01 -7.11 10.83
C THR A 90 15.63 -7.30 11.45
N GLN A 91 15.46 -8.32 12.29
CA GLN A 91 14.16 -8.57 12.94
C GLN A 91 13.69 -7.37 13.79
N GLU A 92 14.62 -6.69 14.46
CA GLU A 92 14.33 -5.48 15.25
C GLU A 92 13.80 -4.36 14.35
N GLN A 93 14.40 -4.18 13.18
CA GLN A 93 13.98 -3.17 12.20
C GLN A 93 12.61 -3.51 11.61
N VAL A 94 12.39 -4.78 11.24
CA VAL A 94 11.10 -5.28 10.74
C VAL A 94 9.98 -5.02 11.75
N ASN A 95 10.26 -5.18 13.04
CA ASN A 95 9.24 -5.07 14.08
C ASN A 95 8.73 -3.66 14.37
N VAL A 96 9.43 -2.61 13.94
CA VAL A 96 9.03 -1.21 14.20
C VAL A 96 7.69 -0.90 13.55
N TYR A 97 7.54 -1.20 12.25
CA TYR A 97 6.34 -0.83 11.50
C TYR A 97 5.07 -1.58 11.94
N PRO A 98 5.08 -2.91 12.14
CA PRO A 98 3.92 -3.66 12.63
C PRO A 98 3.45 -3.23 14.03
N ARG A 99 4.37 -2.81 14.92
CA ARG A 99 4.03 -2.31 16.25
C ARG A 99 3.29 -0.98 16.19
N ASN A 100 3.72 -0.08 15.30
CA ASN A 100 3.08 1.22 15.11
C ASN A 100 1.79 1.13 14.27
N ASN A 101 1.64 0.09 13.45
CA ASN A 101 0.50 -0.11 12.55
C ASN A 101 -0.20 -1.48 12.76
N PRO A 102 -0.72 -1.77 13.97
CA PRO A 102 -1.18 -3.11 14.34
C PRO A 102 -2.37 -3.62 13.50
N LEU A 103 -3.25 -2.72 13.06
CA LEU A 103 -4.39 -3.09 12.21
C LEU A 103 -3.95 -3.45 10.78
N ALA A 104 -3.01 -2.70 10.21
CA ALA A 104 -2.45 -3.00 8.90
C ALA A 104 -1.68 -4.32 8.95
N ALA A 105 -0.86 -4.51 9.99
CA ALA A 105 -0.12 -5.73 10.24
C ALA A 105 -1.02 -6.97 10.36
N ARG A 106 -2.14 -6.85 11.10
CA ARG A 106 -3.13 -7.95 11.23
C ARG A 106 -3.81 -8.26 9.91
N ARG A 107 -4.17 -7.26 9.11
CA ARG A 107 -4.72 -7.49 7.77
C ARG A 107 -3.70 -8.15 6.86
N ALA A 108 -2.46 -7.66 6.87
CA ALA A 108 -1.39 -8.13 6.02
C ALA A 108 -1.08 -9.61 6.24
N ILE A 109 -0.89 -10.06 7.48
CA ILE A 109 -0.60 -11.47 7.76
C ILE A 109 -1.76 -12.40 7.38
N ASN A 110 -3.01 -11.97 7.58
CA ASN A 110 -4.18 -12.75 7.19
C ASN A 110 -4.30 -12.86 5.67
N LEU A 111 -4.08 -11.75 4.95
CA LEU A 111 -4.10 -11.71 3.50
C LEU A 111 -2.97 -12.55 2.90
N ALA A 112 -1.75 -12.42 3.45
CA ALA A 112 -0.59 -13.23 3.07
C ALA A 112 -0.83 -14.73 3.29
N ARG A 113 -1.43 -15.11 4.42
CA ARG A 113 -1.76 -16.52 4.70
C ARG A 113 -2.71 -17.08 3.64
N GLY A 114 -3.80 -16.37 3.35
CA GLY A 114 -4.79 -16.80 2.36
C GLY A 114 -4.23 -16.85 0.94
N SER A 115 -3.44 -15.84 0.56
CA SER A 115 -2.86 -15.75 -0.78
C SER A 115 -1.83 -16.85 -1.04
N VAL A 116 -0.95 -17.14 -0.08
CA VAL A 116 0.05 -18.21 -0.20
C VAL A 116 -0.61 -19.58 -0.26
N ILE A 117 -1.67 -19.82 0.52
CA ILE A 117 -2.45 -21.06 0.43
C ILE A 117 -3.04 -21.21 -0.98
N SER A 118 -3.68 -20.16 -1.50
CA SER A 118 -4.30 -20.19 -2.83
C SER A 118 -3.26 -20.38 -3.93
N PHE A 119 -2.13 -19.69 -3.84
CA PHE A 119 -1.03 -19.74 -4.81
C PHE A 119 -0.43 -21.15 -4.90
N ASN A 120 -0.33 -21.87 -3.78
CA ASN A 120 0.20 -23.23 -3.72
C ASN A 120 -0.87 -24.33 -3.89
N GLY A 121 -2.05 -23.99 -4.43
CA GLY A 121 -3.10 -24.97 -4.78
C GLY A 121 -3.99 -25.45 -3.62
N GLY A 122 -4.00 -24.72 -2.50
CA GLY A 122 -4.98 -24.87 -1.44
C GLY A 122 -4.62 -25.82 -0.31
N LEU A 123 -5.44 -25.82 0.75
CA LEU A 123 -5.19 -26.51 2.02
C LEU A 123 -5.11 -28.04 1.94
N ARG A 124 -5.58 -28.63 0.83
CA ARG A 124 -5.53 -30.08 0.60
C ARG A 124 -4.12 -30.57 0.29
N ILE A 125 -3.27 -29.72 -0.30
CA ILE A 125 -1.92 -30.10 -0.75
C ILE A 125 -0.83 -29.22 -0.14
N TYR A 126 -1.19 -28.08 0.46
CA TYR A 126 -0.26 -27.12 1.03
C TYR A 126 -0.72 -26.62 2.40
N ARG A 127 0.21 -26.57 3.36
CA ARG A 127 0.06 -25.90 4.65
C ARG A 127 1.21 -24.92 4.88
N PRO A 128 0.92 -23.63 5.13
CA PRO A 128 1.95 -22.68 5.53
C PRO A 128 2.47 -23.04 6.92
N GLY A 129 3.72 -22.66 7.21
CA GLY A 129 4.35 -22.89 8.50
C GLY A 129 3.68 -22.13 9.64
N LEU A 130 3.96 -22.57 10.87
CA LEU A 130 3.33 -22.08 12.09
C LEU A 130 3.50 -20.58 12.30
N CYS A 131 4.60 -19.99 11.82
CA CYS A 131 4.86 -18.55 11.84
C CYS A 131 3.71 -17.72 11.24
N MET A 132 2.95 -18.26 10.28
CA MET A 132 1.84 -17.52 9.68
C MET A 132 0.60 -17.47 10.57
N PHE A 133 0.55 -18.23 11.67
CA PHE A 133 -0.56 -18.31 12.60
C PHE A 133 -0.36 -17.46 13.87
N THR A 134 0.77 -16.76 13.98
CA THR A 134 1.09 -15.87 15.10
C THR A 134 0.76 -14.40 14.74
N SER A 135 1.28 -13.45 15.54
CA SER A 135 1.25 -12.02 15.21
C SER A 135 2.23 -11.71 14.08
N ALA A 136 2.05 -10.59 13.38
CA ALA A 136 3.09 -10.06 12.48
C ALA A 136 4.25 -9.40 13.25
N VAL A 137 4.04 -9.04 14.52
CA VAL A 137 5.11 -8.59 15.42
C VAL A 137 5.90 -9.81 15.89
N ASP A 138 7.23 -9.69 15.89
CA ASP A 138 8.19 -10.75 16.24
C ASP A 138 7.97 -12.02 15.41
N ASN A 139 7.58 -11.84 14.14
CA ASN A 139 7.29 -12.94 13.24
C ASN A 139 8.53 -13.31 12.42
N PRO A 140 9.01 -14.57 12.51
CA PRO A 140 10.20 -15.01 11.77
C PRO A 140 9.96 -15.12 10.26
N CYS A 141 8.71 -15.16 9.81
CA CYS A 141 8.36 -15.18 8.40
C CYS A 141 8.17 -13.79 7.81
N LEU A 142 8.18 -12.73 8.62
CA LEU A 142 8.13 -11.35 8.14
C LEU A 142 9.58 -10.88 7.91
N THR A 143 9.96 -10.64 6.65
CA THR A 143 11.34 -10.26 6.28
C THR A 143 11.50 -8.78 5.96
N HIS A 144 10.40 -8.08 5.70
CA HIS A 144 10.39 -6.63 5.50
C HIS A 144 9.05 -6.05 5.94
N ALA A 145 9.06 -4.89 6.60
CA ALA A 145 7.87 -4.11 6.88
C ALA A 145 8.16 -2.60 6.85
N SER A 146 7.37 -1.87 6.07
CA SER A 146 7.47 -0.41 5.94
C SER A 146 6.16 0.17 5.40
N VAL A 147 6.13 1.48 5.16
CA VAL A 147 5.02 2.16 4.48
C VAL A 147 4.73 1.58 3.09
N GLU A 148 5.74 1.02 2.43
CA GLU A 148 5.60 0.42 1.10
C GLU A 148 4.92 -0.96 1.16
N GLY A 149 5.09 -1.69 2.25
CA GLY A 149 4.47 -3.00 2.37
C GLY A 149 5.05 -3.92 3.44
N PHE A 150 4.43 -5.10 3.53
CA PHE A 150 4.86 -6.23 4.32
C PHE A 150 5.29 -7.36 3.38
N GLN A 151 6.53 -7.83 3.54
CA GLN A 151 7.04 -8.99 2.82
C GLN A 151 7.11 -10.18 3.76
N PHE A 152 6.42 -11.25 3.41
CA PHE A 152 6.53 -12.53 4.11
C PHE A 152 7.30 -13.54 3.25
N GLN A 153 8.19 -14.29 3.87
CA GLN A 153 8.77 -15.52 3.33
C GLN A 153 8.17 -16.70 4.08
N VAL A 154 7.26 -17.41 3.42
CA VAL A 154 6.41 -18.41 4.03
C VAL A 154 6.91 -19.80 3.66
N PRO A 155 7.56 -20.54 4.58
CA PRO A 155 7.82 -21.95 4.36
C PRO A 155 6.49 -22.70 4.36
N GLY A 156 6.36 -23.71 3.51
CA GLY A 156 5.20 -24.60 3.56
C GLY A 156 5.41 -25.90 2.80
N GLY A 157 4.55 -26.85 3.09
CA GLY A 157 4.66 -28.22 2.62
C GLY A 157 3.33 -28.95 2.67
N GLU A 158 3.37 -30.27 2.54
CA GLU A 158 2.18 -31.11 2.57
C GLU A 158 1.49 -31.06 3.95
N PRO A 159 0.19 -31.35 4.05
CA PRO A 159 -0.48 -31.36 5.34
C PRO A 159 0.24 -32.25 6.37
N GLY A 160 0.66 -31.65 7.49
CA GLY A 160 1.40 -32.34 8.55
C GLY A 160 2.93 -32.22 8.47
N TRP A 161 3.49 -31.56 7.45
CA TRP A 161 4.96 -31.48 7.24
C TRP A 161 5.72 -31.00 8.48
N GLU A 162 5.24 -29.94 9.14
CA GLU A 162 5.91 -29.33 10.30
C GLU A 162 5.81 -30.23 11.55
N GLN A 163 4.68 -30.89 11.75
CA GLN A 163 4.47 -31.84 12.84
C GLN A 163 5.33 -33.10 12.71
N MET A 164 5.70 -33.45 11.47
CA MET A 164 6.60 -34.56 11.17
C MET A 164 8.08 -34.14 11.14
N ASN A 165 8.41 -32.89 11.49
CA ASN A 165 9.76 -32.32 11.39
C ASN A 165 10.37 -32.45 9.98
N GLN A 166 9.54 -32.40 8.94
CA GLN A 166 10.01 -32.42 7.56
C GLN A 166 10.45 -31.02 7.12
N GLU A 167 11.30 -30.95 6.10
CA GLU A 167 11.63 -29.68 5.46
C GLU A 167 10.42 -29.15 4.67
N PRO A 168 10.28 -27.81 4.56
CA PRO A 168 9.25 -27.23 3.71
C PRO A 168 9.49 -27.61 2.25
N LYS A 169 8.43 -28.02 1.56
CA LYS A 169 8.47 -28.32 0.12
C LYS A 169 8.81 -27.08 -0.71
N THR A 170 8.37 -25.91 -0.25
CA THR A 170 8.60 -24.64 -0.93
C THR A 170 8.61 -23.47 0.06
N ILE A 171 9.26 -22.38 -0.34
CA ILE A 171 9.19 -21.09 0.34
C ILE A 171 8.54 -20.11 -0.61
N THR A 172 7.40 -19.55 -0.22
CA THR A 172 6.67 -18.56 -1.00
C THR A 172 6.93 -17.17 -0.44
N ARG A 173 7.39 -16.27 -1.31
CA ARG A 173 7.50 -14.84 -1.01
C ARG A 173 6.18 -14.17 -1.38
N VAL A 174 5.59 -13.43 -0.45
CA VAL A 174 4.40 -12.62 -0.70
C VAL A 174 4.61 -11.20 -0.21
N TRP A 175 4.23 -10.24 -1.04
CA TRP A 175 4.26 -8.81 -0.74
C TRP A 175 2.84 -8.28 -0.62
N ILE A 176 2.55 -7.64 0.49
CA ILE A 176 1.27 -7.01 0.79
C ILE A 176 1.48 -5.50 0.94
N SER A 177 0.52 -4.70 0.49
CA SER A 177 0.54 -3.25 0.66
C SER A 177 0.71 -2.81 2.12
N GLY A 178 1.26 -1.61 2.35
CA GLY A 178 1.51 -1.07 3.69
C GLY A 178 0.25 -0.89 4.55
N ASP A 179 -0.93 -0.82 3.94
CA ASP A 179 -2.23 -0.79 4.62
C ASP A 179 -2.83 -2.19 4.89
N GLY A 180 -2.20 -3.24 4.37
CA GLY A 180 -2.60 -4.63 4.51
C GLY A 180 -3.77 -5.08 3.63
N ARG A 181 -4.15 -4.32 2.59
CA ARG A 181 -5.40 -4.56 1.84
C ARG A 181 -5.22 -5.19 0.46
N SER A 182 -4.04 -5.13 -0.15
CA SER A 182 -3.82 -5.67 -1.48
C SER A 182 -2.53 -6.47 -1.59
N ILE A 183 -2.52 -7.46 -2.48
CA ILE A 183 -1.33 -8.24 -2.81
C ILE A 183 -0.58 -7.47 -3.89
N LEU A 184 0.67 -7.13 -3.62
CA LEU A 184 1.56 -6.49 -4.58
C LEU A 184 2.28 -7.54 -5.45
N ASN A 185 2.72 -8.65 -4.83
CA ASN A 185 3.37 -9.75 -5.53
C ASN A 185 3.24 -11.07 -4.76
N THR A 186 3.33 -12.19 -5.46
CA THR A 186 3.48 -13.53 -4.89
C THR A 186 4.35 -14.38 -5.81
N SER A 187 5.41 -14.96 -5.27
CA SER A 187 6.37 -15.76 -6.05
C SER A 187 6.99 -16.88 -5.21
N THR A 188 7.48 -17.92 -5.87
CA THR A 188 8.26 -18.99 -5.20
C THR A 188 9.73 -18.63 -5.18
N ILE A 189 10.39 -18.81 -4.03
CA ILE A 189 11.84 -18.64 -3.91
C ILE A 189 12.51 -19.91 -4.45
N THR A 190 13.28 -19.77 -5.53
CA THR A 190 14.17 -20.84 -6.02
C THR A 190 15.56 -20.66 -5.41
N LYS A 191 16.27 -21.77 -5.14
CA LYS A 191 17.57 -21.80 -4.41
C LYS A 191 18.68 -20.89 -5.00
N LYS A 192 18.51 -20.30 -6.18
CA LYS A 192 19.46 -19.32 -6.76
C LYS A 192 19.51 -17.97 -6.02
N GLN A 193 18.59 -17.68 -5.11
CA GLN A 193 18.43 -16.36 -4.48
C GLN A 193 18.88 -16.31 -3.00
N VAL A 194 19.61 -17.33 -2.53
CA VAL A 194 20.04 -17.46 -1.12
C VAL A 194 21.53 -17.10 -0.93
N ASN A 195 22.30 -17.03 -2.02
CA ASN A 195 23.75 -16.78 -1.99
C ASN A 195 24.10 -15.52 -2.81
N GLU A 196 23.62 -14.38 -2.38
CA GLU A 196 24.20 -13.07 -2.71
C GLU A 196 23.99 -12.08 -1.55
#